data_AF-A0A4P8PNW3-F1
#
_entry.id   AF-A0A4P8PNW3-F1
#
_cell.length_a   1.000
_cell.length_b   1.000
_cell.length_c   1.000
_cell.angle_alpha   90.00
_cell.angle_beta   90.00
_cell.angle_gamma   90.00
#
_symmetry.space_group_name_H-M   'P 1'
#
loop_
_entity.id
_entity.type
_entity.pdbx_description
1 polymer ?
#
loop_
_entity_poly.entity_id
_entity_poly.type
_entity_poly.pdbx_seq_one_letter_code
_entity_poly.pdbx_strand_id
1 'polypeptide(L)'
;MSTDAELAADLATRAGDLLLDIRARELGDTPLDTAAAKELGRRGDKAANALLLEALTAARPLDAVLSEESADDAARLDNERVWIVDPLDGSREYGLAGRADWAVHVALWERDAGITAAAVAQPARGEVYVGGAARAATPDRERPRILVSDSRPPEFVAALAQRVGGTVASMGSAGAKAMAVLRGDADAYVHAGGQWEWDSAAPVGVALAAGLHCSRIDGTPLRYNQPHPYLPDLLICRRELAVPLLAGIAELTAAAAQDSPRVAMAREYIASLVSHDASKVRLARRCHRYENGQRTGDSGDEIRGLLETGGQYRPISAVRDLQFREWGSDVVARFLLDITAGRDTLTVAVTEHFSIPGAEIDAITAVIEPHP
;
A
#
# COMPACT_ATOMS: atom_id res chain seq x y z
N MET A 1 27.70 -16.60 9.81
CA MET A 1 26.67 -15.54 9.82
C MET A 1 25.90 -15.68 8.51
N SER A 2 24.57 -15.71 8.54
CA SER A 2 23.77 -15.71 7.32
C SER A 2 23.98 -14.42 6.55
N THR A 3 24.00 -14.52 5.23
CA THR A 3 23.95 -13.37 4.32
C THR A 3 22.62 -12.61 4.49
N ASP A 4 22.56 -11.36 4.03
CA ASP A 4 21.33 -10.56 4.15
C ASP A 4 20.17 -11.16 3.33
N ALA A 5 20.45 -11.79 2.19
CA ALA A 5 19.45 -12.50 1.39
C ALA A 5 18.93 -13.76 2.10
N GLU A 6 19.81 -14.55 2.72
CA GLU A 6 19.41 -15.70 3.54
C GLU A 6 18.59 -15.26 4.76
N LEU A 7 18.96 -14.15 5.41
CA LEU A 7 18.20 -13.59 6.52
C LEU A 7 16.82 -13.10 6.07
N ALA A 8 16.72 -12.38 4.93
CA ALA A 8 15.44 -11.95 4.39
C ALA A 8 14.51 -13.15 4.13
N ALA A 9 15.04 -14.22 3.55
CA ALA A 9 14.30 -15.45 3.29
C ALA A 9 13.85 -16.17 4.57
N ASP A 10 14.74 -16.30 5.56
CA ASP A 10 14.42 -16.87 6.88
C ASP A 10 13.29 -16.11 7.56
N LEU A 11 13.40 -14.77 7.60
CA LEU A 11 12.41 -13.91 8.24
C LEU A 11 11.05 -13.99 7.56
N ALA A 12 11.01 -13.93 6.23
CA ALA A 12 9.78 -14.06 5.46
C ALA A 12 9.12 -15.44 5.68
N THR A 13 9.92 -16.50 5.76
CA THR A 13 9.46 -17.87 6.03
C THR A 13 8.84 -17.97 7.42
N ARG A 14 9.58 -17.52 8.46
CA ARG A 14 9.14 -17.62 9.86
C ARG A 14 7.88 -16.80 10.15
N ALA A 15 7.79 -15.60 9.60
CA ALA A 15 6.57 -14.79 9.68
C ALA A 15 5.41 -15.48 8.94
N GLY A 16 5.68 -16.04 7.75
CA GLY A 16 4.69 -16.81 6.99
C GLY A 16 4.14 -18.02 7.74
N ASP A 17 5.01 -18.82 8.36
CA ASP A 17 4.65 -19.98 9.16
C ASP A 17 3.80 -19.58 10.38
N LEU A 18 4.20 -18.51 11.09
CA LEU A 18 3.43 -17.95 12.19
C LEU A 18 2.02 -17.52 11.74
N LEU A 19 1.92 -16.86 10.59
CA LEU A 19 0.64 -16.44 10.02
C LEU A 19 -0.22 -17.64 9.63
N LEU A 20 0.35 -18.70 9.07
CA LEU A 20 -0.39 -19.95 8.80
C LEU A 20 -0.91 -20.58 10.10
N ASP A 21 -0.09 -20.62 11.14
CA ASP A 21 -0.47 -21.17 12.46
C ASP A 21 -1.61 -20.38 13.10
N ILE A 22 -1.55 -19.05 13.06
CA ILE A 22 -2.63 -18.19 13.54
C ILE A 22 -3.88 -18.45 12.72
N ARG A 23 -3.78 -18.35 11.38
CA ARG A 23 -4.91 -18.56 10.47
C ARG A 23 -5.56 -19.91 10.68
N ALA A 24 -4.81 -21.00 10.81
CA ALA A 24 -5.36 -22.35 10.97
C ALA A 24 -6.13 -22.56 12.29
N ARG A 25 -5.76 -21.84 13.37
CA ARG A 25 -6.46 -21.95 14.67
C ARG A 25 -7.80 -21.20 14.69
N GLU A 26 -7.94 -20.20 13.83
CA GLU A 26 -8.96 -19.16 13.93
C GLU A 26 -9.94 -19.22 12.77
N LEU A 27 -9.41 -19.51 11.58
CA LEU A 27 -10.12 -19.65 10.33
C LEU A 27 -10.55 -21.12 10.22
N GLY A 28 -11.76 -21.41 10.71
CA GLY A 28 -12.39 -22.71 10.53
C GLY A 28 -12.90 -22.92 9.09
N ASP A 29 -13.67 -24.00 8.90
CA ASP A 29 -14.28 -24.32 7.60
C ASP A 29 -15.42 -23.35 7.20
N THR A 30 -15.94 -22.58 8.17
CA THR A 30 -17.02 -21.62 7.95
C THR A 30 -16.43 -20.23 7.69
N PRO A 31 -16.91 -19.47 6.69
CA PRO A 31 -16.50 -18.09 6.48
C PRO A 31 -16.75 -17.23 7.72
N LEU A 32 -15.72 -16.47 8.12
CA LEU A 32 -15.86 -15.44 9.15
C LEU A 32 -16.74 -14.30 8.64
N ASP A 33 -17.44 -13.63 9.55
CA ASP A 33 -18.02 -12.32 9.23
C ASP A 33 -16.92 -11.27 9.02
N THR A 34 -17.29 -10.13 8.45
CA THR A 34 -16.35 -9.06 8.10
C THR A 34 -15.55 -8.55 9.30
N ALA A 35 -16.17 -8.45 10.49
CA ALA A 35 -15.51 -7.93 11.67
C ALA A 35 -14.49 -8.93 12.22
N ALA A 36 -14.86 -10.20 12.29
CA ALA A 36 -13.98 -11.28 12.71
C ALA A 36 -12.81 -11.48 11.73
N ALA A 37 -13.04 -11.40 10.42
CA ALA A 37 -11.99 -11.47 9.40
C ALA A 37 -10.98 -10.32 9.54
N LYS A 38 -11.46 -9.10 9.81
CA LYS A 38 -10.60 -7.94 10.04
C LYS A 38 -9.77 -8.07 11.32
N GLU A 39 -10.38 -8.55 12.40
CA GLU A 39 -9.67 -8.78 13.66
C GLU A 39 -8.64 -9.92 13.56
N LEU A 40 -8.89 -10.93 12.72
CA LEU A 40 -7.90 -11.93 12.37
C LEU A 40 -6.69 -11.31 11.65
N GLY A 41 -6.93 -10.46 10.64
CA GLY A 41 -5.87 -9.70 9.96
C GLY A 41 -5.02 -8.91 10.95
N ARG A 42 -5.65 -8.05 11.78
CA ARG A 42 -4.98 -7.21 12.77
C ARG A 42 -4.09 -7.98 13.75
N ARG A 43 -4.49 -9.20 14.12
CA ARG A 43 -3.68 -10.07 14.99
C ARG A 43 -2.53 -10.74 14.26
N GLY A 44 -2.75 -11.13 13.00
CA GLY A 44 -1.69 -11.57 12.10
C GLY A 44 -0.62 -10.50 11.94
N ASP A 45 -1.03 -9.29 11.55
CA ASP A 45 -0.16 -8.12 11.39
C ASP A 45 0.69 -7.88 12.65
N LYS A 46 0.04 -7.78 13.81
CA LYS A 46 0.70 -7.54 15.10
C LYS A 46 1.70 -8.65 15.47
N ALA A 47 1.33 -9.90 15.28
CA ALA A 47 2.17 -11.04 15.67
C ALA A 47 3.38 -11.20 14.74
N ALA A 48 3.17 -11.09 13.43
CA ALA A 48 4.24 -11.12 12.44
C ALA A 48 5.20 -9.95 12.64
N ASN A 49 4.69 -8.74 12.91
CA ASN A 49 5.53 -7.57 13.18
C ASN A 49 6.44 -7.79 14.39
N ALA A 50 5.88 -8.27 15.51
CA ALA A 50 6.67 -8.53 16.72
C ALA A 50 7.81 -9.52 16.46
N LEU A 51 7.53 -10.61 15.72
CA LEU A 51 8.53 -11.61 15.33
C LEU A 51 9.63 -11.00 14.47
N LEU A 52 9.27 -10.23 13.44
CA LEU A 52 10.23 -9.61 12.52
C LEU A 52 11.14 -8.61 13.24
N LEU A 53 10.57 -7.74 14.08
CA LEU A 53 11.33 -6.74 14.83
C LEU A 53 12.29 -7.38 15.84
N GLU A 54 11.84 -8.39 16.58
CA GLU A 54 12.70 -9.11 17.54
C GLU A 54 13.87 -9.80 16.82
N ALA A 55 13.57 -10.49 15.72
CA ALA A 55 14.57 -11.23 14.97
C ALA A 55 15.58 -10.30 14.26
N LEU A 56 15.12 -9.17 13.70
CA LEU A 56 15.99 -8.16 13.09
C LEU A 56 16.88 -7.49 14.14
N THR A 57 16.32 -7.12 15.30
CA THR A 57 17.10 -6.53 16.40
C THR A 57 18.19 -7.49 16.88
N ALA A 58 17.89 -8.79 16.97
CA ALA A 58 18.87 -9.80 17.38
C ALA A 58 19.95 -10.07 16.31
N ALA A 59 19.58 -10.13 15.03
CA ALA A 59 20.49 -10.51 13.94
C ALA A 59 21.28 -9.33 13.35
N ARG A 60 20.72 -8.12 13.40
CA ARG A 60 21.24 -6.88 12.78
C ARG A 60 20.97 -5.68 13.70
N PRO A 61 21.55 -5.63 14.92
CA PRO A 61 21.24 -4.61 15.93
C PRO A 61 21.61 -3.16 15.54
N LEU A 62 22.37 -2.97 14.46
CA LEU A 62 22.79 -1.65 13.97
C LEU A 62 21.95 -1.16 12.78
N ASP A 63 21.19 -2.05 12.13
CA ASP A 63 20.34 -1.68 11.00
C ASP A 63 19.03 -1.07 11.53
N ALA A 64 18.50 -0.05 10.86
CA ALA A 64 17.19 0.49 11.19
C ALA A 64 16.07 -0.37 10.57
N VAL A 65 14.83 -0.20 11.05
CA VAL A 65 13.66 -0.91 10.51
C VAL A 65 12.53 0.08 10.24
N LEU A 66 12.00 0.04 9.02
CA LEU A 66 10.75 0.66 8.61
C LEU A 66 9.72 -0.47 8.44
N SER A 67 8.77 -0.56 9.37
CA SER A 67 7.70 -1.57 9.33
C SER A 67 6.34 -0.92 9.11
N GLU A 68 5.49 -1.59 8.33
CA GLU A 68 4.07 -1.23 8.23
C GLU A 68 3.43 -1.08 9.62
N GLU A 69 3.75 -1.96 10.56
CA GLU A 69 3.00 -2.12 11.81
C GLU A 69 3.65 -1.38 12.99
N SER A 70 4.50 -0.40 12.72
CA SER A 70 5.20 0.37 13.76
C SER A 70 5.28 1.84 13.41
N ALA A 71 5.33 2.68 14.45
CA ALA A 71 5.56 4.10 14.27
C ALA A 71 6.92 4.30 13.57
N ASP A 72 6.94 5.18 12.57
CA ASP A 72 8.15 5.50 11.83
C ASP A 72 9.09 6.33 12.69
N ASP A 73 10.28 5.78 13.01
CA ASP A 73 11.36 6.53 13.64
C ASP A 73 12.26 7.13 12.56
N ALA A 74 12.25 8.47 12.49
CA ALA A 74 13.06 9.24 11.54
C ALA A 74 14.57 8.95 11.64
N ALA A 75 15.06 8.33 12.73
CA ALA A 75 16.43 7.85 12.85
C ALA A 75 16.87 6.93 11.67
N ARG A 76 15.94 6.27 10.98
CA ARG A 76 16.24 5.46 9.78
C ARG A 76 16.85 6.28 8.63
N LEU A 77 16.59 7.59 8.56
CA LEU A 77 17.07 8.45 7.47
C LEU A 77 18.58 8.69 7.56
N ASP A 78 19.14 8.60 8.76
CA ASP A 78 20.58 8.71 9.01
C ASP A 78 21.29 7.34 8.97
N ASN A 79 20.55 6.24 8.94
CA ASN A 79 21.13 4.89 8.89
C ASN A 79 21.59 4.54 7.47
N GLU A 80 22.67 3.78 7.35
CA GLU A 80 23.17 3.28 6.06
C GLU A 80 22.39 2.06 5.58
N ARG A 81 21.74 1.33 6.50
CA ARG A 81 21.08 0.06 6.26
C ARG A 81 19.70 0.07 6.91
N VAL A 82 18.66 -0.12 6.12
CA VAL A 82 17.26 -0.07 6.58
C VAL A 82 16.50 -1.29 6.08
N TRP A 83 15.99 -2.09 7.00
CA TRP A 83 15.04 -3.14 6.68
C TRP A 83 13.66 -2.54 6.47
N ILE A 84 13.06 -2.76 5.30
CA ILE A 84 11.72 -2.29 4.96
C ILE A 84 10.83 -3.53 4.91
N VAL A 85 9.86 -3.62 5.82
CA VAL A 85 9.07 -4.83 6.02
C VAL A 85 7.57 -4.56 5.99
N ASP A 86 6.85 -5.48 5.35
CA ASP A 86 5.40 -5.62 5.44
C ASP A 86 5.12 -6.97 6.10
N PRO A 87 4.74 -6.99 7.39
CA PRO A 87 4.53 -8.23 8.11
C PRO A 87 3.40 -9.10 7.54
N LEU A 88 2.41 -8.49 6.88
CA LEU A 88 1.28 -9.17 6.25
C LEU A 88 0.64 -8.27 5.18
N ASP A 89 1.11 -8.39 3.94
CA ASP A 89 0.51 -7.71 2.80
C ASP A 89 -0.74 -8.46 2.34
N GLY A 90 -1.88 -7.77 2.29
CA GLY A 90 -3.17 -8.36 1.99
C GLY A 90 -3.89 -8.92 3.22
N SER A 91 -3.87 -8.22 4.36
CA SER A 91 -4.57 -8.62 5.60
C SER A 91 -6.08 -8.87 5.37
N ARG A 92 -6.70 -8.19 4.40
CA ARG A 92 -8.08 -8.48 3.94
C ARG A 92 -8.17 -9.90 3.37
N GLU A 93 -7.33 -10.25 2.41
CA GLU A 93 -7.30 -11.58 1.79
C GLU A 93 -6.95 -12.67 2.81
N TYR A 94 -6.03 -12.39 3.73
CA TYR A 94 -5.66 -13.29 4.82
C TYR A 94 -6.85 -13.67 5.70
N GLY A 95 -7.73 -12.70 6.03
CA GLY A 95 -8.93 -12.92 6.83
C GLY A 95 -10.05 -13.72 6.14
N LEU A 96 -9.95 -13.97 4.83
CA LEU A 96 -10.98 -14.65 4.03
C LEU A 96 -10.63 -16.12 3.78
N ALA A 97 -11.59 -17.01 4.01
CA ALA A 97 -11.44 -18.45 3.72
C ALA A 97 -11.14 -18.70 2.23
N GLY A 98 -10.22 -19.63 1.95
CA GLY A 98 -9.87 -20.05 0.59
C GLY A 98 -9.00 -19.08 -0.23
N ARG A 99 -8.73 -17.87 0.28
CA ARG A 99 -7.81 -16.92 -0.39
C ARG A 99 -6.35 -17.27 -0.10
N ALA A 100 -5.51 -17.11 -1.12
CA ALA A 100 -4.07 -17.42 -1.09
C ALA A 100 -3.21 -16.25 -1.60
N ASP A 101 -3.83 -15.14 -1.96
CA ASP A 101 -3.22 -13.92 -2.48
C ASP A 101 -2.95 -12.90 -1.37
N TRP A 102 -2.10 -13.32 -0.43
CA TRP A 102 -1.49 -12.51 0.63
C TRP A 102 0.00 -12.91 0.78
N ALA A 103 0.80 -12.04 1.37
CA ALA A 103 2.26 -12.18 1.38
C ALA A 103 2.92 -11.64 2.65
N VAL A 104 4.21 -11.92 2.80
CA VAL A 104 5.11 -11.23 3.75
C VAL A 104 6.25 -10.62 2.93
N HIS A 105 6.58 -9.35 3.20
CA HIS A 105 7.68 -8.64 2.54
C HIS A 105 8.83 -8.38 3.49
N VAL A 106 10.03 -8.78 3.09
CA VAL A 106 11.26 -8.45 3.81
C VAL A 106 12.31 -7.95 2.82
N ALA A 107 12.64 -6.67 2.88
CA ALA A 107 13.70 -6.08 2.06
C ALA A 107 14.74 -5.39 2.93
N LEU A 108 15.99 -5.41 2.47
CA LEU A 108 17.06 -4.57 2.95
C LEU A 108 17.35 -3.50 1.90
N TRP A 109 17.25 -2.25 2.32
CA TRP A 109 17.76 -1.10 1.61
C TRP A 109 19.12 -0.69 2.16
N GLU A 110 20.05 -0.35 1.28
CA GLU A 110 21.34 0.23 1.62
C GLU A 110 21.56 1.56 0.91
N ARG A 111 22.16 2.52 1.62
CA ARG A 111 22.52 3.83 1.08
C ARG A 111 23.38 3.66 -0.17
N ASP A 112 23.07 4.44 -1.20
CA ASP A 112 23.73 4.44 -2.50
C ASP A 112 23.61 3.15 -3.34
N ALA A 113 23.10 2.04 -2.77
CA ALA A 113 22.91 0.77 -3.48
C ALA A 113 21.43 0.42 -3.73
N GLY A 114 20.49 1.00 -2.99
CA GLY A 114 19.07 0.69 -3.11
C GLY A 114 18.73 -0.64 -2.42
N ILE A 115 17.81 -1.43 -3.00
CA ILE A 115 17.43 -2.73 -2.44
C ILE A 115 18.49 -3.78 -2.78
N THR A 116 19.23 -4.28 -1.78
CA THR A 116 20.34 -5.22 -1.96
C THR A 116 20.01 -6.65 -1.55
N ALA A 117 19.03 -6.83 -0.66
CA ALA A 117 18.44 -8.12 -0.35
C ALA A 117 16.91 -8.00 -0.27
N ALA A 118 16.20 -9.03 -0.73
CA ALA A 118 14.74 -9.06 -0.69
C ALA A 118 14.20 -10.49 -0.70
N ALA A 119 13.13 -10.69 0.04
CA ALA A 119 12.33 -11.90 0.01
C ALA A 119 10.82 -11.59 0.08
N VAL A 120 10.03 -12.33 -0.69
CA VAL A 120 8.57 -12.31 -0.63
C VAL A 120 8.10 -13.74 -0.33
N ALA A 121 7.45 -13.94 0.80
CA ALA A 121 6.78 -15.22 1.09
C ALA A 121 5.32 -15.17 0.62
N GLN A 122 4.84 -16.26 0.02
CA GLN A 122 3.41 -16.52 -0.21
C GLN A 122 3.01 -17.77 0.56
N PRO A 123 2.72 -17.65 1.87
CA PRO A 123 2.67 -18.83 2.75
C PRO A 123 1.56 -19.80 2.39
N ALA A 124 0.39 -19.32 1.97
CA ALA A 124 -0.71 -20.17 1.49
C ALA A 124 -0.36 -20.98 0.24
N ARG A 125 0.73 -20.65 -0.47
CA ARG A 125 1.27 -21.39 -1.61
C ARG A 125 2.46 -22.27 -1.24
N GLY A 126 3.03 -22.12 -0.04
CA GLY A 126 4.27 -22.79 0.37
C GLY A 126 5.50 -22.30 -0.39
N GLU A 127 5.50 -21.04 -0.86
CA GLU A 127 6.56 -20.49 -1.72
C GLU A 127 7.24 -19.28 -1.06
N VAL A 128 8.56 -19.19 -1.21
CA VAL A 128 9.36 -18.01 -0.83
C VAL A 128 10.27 -17.63 -2.00
N TYR A 129 10.17 -16.39 -2.43
CA TYR A 129 10.90 -15.83 -3.56
C TYR A 129 12.02 -14.95 -3.05
N VAL A 130 13.27 -15.23 -3.44
CA VAL A 130 14.46 -14.51 -2.97
C VAL A 130 15.14 -13.81 -4.14
N GLY A 131 15.51 -12.55 -3.95
CA GLY A 131 16.25 -11.75 -4.94
C GLY A 131 17.55 -12.45 -5.35
N GLY A 132 17.79 -12.56 -6.65
CA GLY A 132 18.99 -13.17 -7.23
C GLY A 132 18.94 -14.70 -7.37
N ALA A 133 17.99 -15.38 -6.72
CA ALA A 133 17.80 -16.83 -6.84
C ALA A 133 16.77 -17.20 -7.93
N ALA A 134 15.76 -16.35 -8.16
CA ALA A 134 14.70 -16.58 -9.14
C ALA A 134 14.99 -15.90 -10.48
N ARG A 135 14.47 -16.47 -11.57
CA ARG A 135 14.37 -15.82 -12.88
C ARG A 135 12.91 -15.69 -13.27
N ALA A 136 12.56 -14.58 -13.91
CA ALA A 136 11.20 -14.37 -14.40
C ALA A 136 10.87 -15.39 -15.50
N ALA A 137 9.68 -15.97 -15.43
CA ALA A 137 9.16 -16.81 -16.49
C ALA A 137 8.83 -15.97 -17.74
N THR A 138 9.03 -16.57 -18.91
CA THR A 138 8.67 -15.98 -20.20
C THR A 138 7.55 -16.79 -20.84
N PRO A 139 6.30 -16.62 -20.38
CA PRO A 139 5.18 -17.37 -20.93
C PRO A 139 4.92 -16.97 -22.39
N ASP A 140 4.62 -17.95 -23.24
CA ASP A 140 4.09 -17.69 -24.58
C ASP A 140 2.61 -17.34 -24.47
N ARG A 141 2.30 -16.04 -24.42
CA ARG A 141 0.95 -15.52 -24.27
C ARG A 141 0.67 -14.48 -25.36
N GLU A 142 -0.35 -14.74 -26.16
CA GLU A 142 -0.76 -13.85 -27.26
C GLU A 142 -1.23 -12.47 -26.77
N ARG A 143 -1.93 -12.42 -25.63
CA ARG A 143 -2.51 -11.18 -25.07
C ARG A 143 -1.94 -10.90 -23.68
N PRO A 144 -1.24 -9.79 -23.46
CA PRO A 144 -0.73 -9.45 -22.13
C PRO A 144 -1.84 -9.42 -21.08
N ARG A 145 -1.60 -10.00 -19.92
CA ARG A 145 -2.47 -9.91 -18.74
C ARG A 145 -1.88 -8.89 -17.77
N ILE A 146 -2.65 -7.85 -17.48
CA ILE A 146 -2.30 -6.77 -16.55
C ILE A 146 -3.05 -7.00 -15.24
N LEU A 147 -2.31 -7.17 -14.14
CA LEU A 147 -2.85 -7.24 -12.79
C LEU A 147 -3.02 -5.85 -12.20
N VAL A 148 -4.12 -5.67 -11.48
CA VAL A 148 -4.43 -4.48 -10.69
C VAL A 148 -4.99 -4.87 -9.32
N SER A 149 -5.05 -3.91 -8.40
CA SER A 149 -5.70 -4.13 -7.10
C SER A 149 -7.17 -4.53 -7.27
N ASP A 150 -7.61 -5.49 -6.46
CA ASP A 150 -9.00 -5.93 -6.38
C ASP A 150 -9.92 -4.92 -5.68
N SER A 151 -9.36 -4.06 -4.82
CA SER A 151 -10.13 -3.02 -4.14
C SER A 151 -10.06 -1.66 -4.82
N ARG A 152 -8.92 -1.32 -5.43
CA ARG A 152 -8.63 0.03 -5.94
C ARG A 152 -7.89 -0.01 -7.29
N PRO A 153 -8.54 -0.48 -8.37
CA PRO A 153 -7.93 -0.50 -9.69
C PRO A 153 -7.80 0.94 -10.26
N PRO A 154 -6.68 1.30 -10.91
CA PRO A 154 -6.55 2.60 -11.56
C PRO A 154 -7.55 2.79 -12.70
N GLU A 155 -8.20 3.96 -12.79
CA GLU A 155 -9.23 4.24 -13.80
C GLU A 155 -8.74 4.03 -15.25
N PHE A 156 -7.47 4.34 -15.52
CA PHE A 156 -6.89 4.25 -16.86
C PHE A 156 -6.59 2.80 -17.31
N VAL A 157 -6.64 1.80 -16.43
CA VAL A 157 -6.09 0.47 -16.73
C VAL A 157 -6.85 -0.28 -17.81
N ALA A 158 -8.17 -0.10 -17.91
CA ALA A 158 -8.98 -0.74 -18.94
C ALA A 158 -8.61 -0.22 -20.34
N ALA A 159 -8.44 1.09 -20.47
CA ALA A 159 -7.97 1.72 -21.71
C ALA A 159 -6.53 1.32 -22.02
N LEU A 160 -5.66 1.24 -21.01
CA LEU A 160 -4.28 0.78 -21.17
C LEU A 160 -4.22 -0.65 -21.74
N ALA A 161 -4.99 -1.57 -21.15
CA ALA A 161 -5.05 -2.95 -21.62
C ALA A 161 -5.50 -3.04 -23.08
N GLN A 162 -6.55 -2.30 -23.47
CA GLN A 162 -7.00 -2.26 -24.87
C GLN A 162 -5.88 -1.78 -25.82
N ARG A 163 -5.11 -0.75 -25.43
CA ARG A 163 -4.03 -0.22 -26.26
C ARG A 163 -2.90 -1.21 -26.50
N VAL A 164 -2.59 -2.04 -25.52
CA VAL A 164 -1.55 -3.07 -25.64
C VAL A 164 -2.10 -4.44 -26.09
N GLY A 165 -3.38 -4.50 -26.51
CA GLY A 165 -4.02 -5.75 -26.92
C GLY A 165 -4.17 -6.78 -25.80
N GLY A 166 -4.15 -6.31 -24.54
CA GLY A 166 -4.16 -7.12 -23.34
C GLY A 166 -5.53 -7.26 -22.67
N THR A 167 -5.51 -7.84 -21.47
CA THR A 167 -6.65 -8.06 -20.58
C THR A 167 -6.31 -7.60 -19.17
N VAL A 168 -7.31 -7.21 -18.40
CA VAL A 168 -7.15 -6.84 -16.99
C VAL A 168 -7.67 -7.96 -16.11
N ALA A 169 -6.96 -8.25 -15.02
CA ALA A 169 -7.44 -9.12 -13.94
C ALA A 169 -7.13 -8.50 -12.58
N SER A 170 -8.00 -8.72 -11.60
CA SER A 170 -7.79 -8.26 -10.23
C SER A 170 -7.12 -9.33 -9.37
N MET A 171 -6.34 -8.89 -8.37
CA MET A 171 -5.73 -9.75 -7.35
C MET A 171 -5.44 -8.93 -6.09
N GLY A 172 -5.61 -9.53 -4.91
CA GLY A 172 -5.18 -8.97 -3.63
C GLY A 172 -3.65 -8.88 -3.53
N SER A 173 -3.12 -8.26 -2.46
CA SER A 173 -1.68 -8.18 -2.12
C SER A 173 -0.73 -7.64 -3.21
N ALA A 174 0.06 -6.62 -2.90
CA ALA A 174 1.11 -6.15 -3.81
C ALA A 174 2.15 -7.25 -4.11
N GLY A 175 2.55 -8.02 -3.11
CA GLY A 175 3.46 -9.16 -3.24
C GLY A 175 2.89 -10.26 -4.13
N ALA A 176 1.63 -10.63 -3.95
CA ALA A 176 0.99 -11.66 -4.76
C ALA A 176 0.94 -11.26 -6.24
N LYS A 177 0.61 -10.00 -6.54
CA LYS A 177 0.61 -9.46 -7.91
C LYS A 177 1.99 -9.46 -8.55
N ALA A 178 3.01 -8.99 -7.83
CA ALA A 178 4.38 -8.97 -8.34
C ALA A 178 4.91 -10.39 -8.60
N MET A 179 4.67 -11.32 -7.67
CA MET A 179 5.12 -12.71 -7.82
C MET A 179 4.34 -13.46 -8.91
N ALA A 180 3.08 -13.08 -9.18
CA ALA A 180 2.34 -13.57 -10.33
C ALA A 180 2.96 -13.13 -11.67
N VAL A 181 3.53 -11.92 -11.76
CA VAL A 181 4.32 -11.50 -12.93
C VAL A 181 5.61 -12.31 -13.02
N LEU A 182 6.33 -12.50 -11.90
CA LEU A 182 7.55 -13.31 -11.86
C LEU A 182 7.33 -14.75 -12.33
N ARG A 183 6.25 -15.40 -11.87
CA ARG A 183 5.87 -16.75 -12.29
C ARG A 183 5.33 -16.84 -13.72
N GLY A 184 5.01 -15.71 -14.34
CA GLY A 184 4.38 -15.67 -15.66
C GLY A 184 2.87 -15.92 -15.65
N ASP A 185 2.22 -15.91 -14.48
CA ASP A 185 0.74 -15.96 -14.37
C ASP A 185 0.08 -14.71 -14.96
N ALA A 186 0.83 -13.60 -14.97
CA ALA A 186 0.52 -12.33 -15.60
C ALA A 186 1.77 -11.73 -16.28
N ASP A 187 1.59 -10.65 -17.03
CA ASP A 187 2.68 -10.00 -17.78
C ASP A 187 3.07 -8.63 -17.21
N ALA A 188 2.14 -7.99 -16.52
CA ALA A 188 2.34 -6.72 -15.87
C ALA A 188 1.50 -6.62 -14.60
N TYR A 189 1.98 -5.82 -13.67
CA TYR A 189 1.28 -5.33 -12.51
C TYR A 189 1.37 -3.80 -12.54
N VAL A 190 0.22 -3.16 -12.59
CA VAL A 190 0.08 -1.70 -12.59
C VAL A 190 -0.66 -1.30 -11.32
N HIS A 191 -0.09 -0.36 -10.58
CA HIS A 191 -0.75 0.29 -9.46
C HIS A 191 -0.64 1.81 -9.59
N ALA A 192 -1.72 2.50 -9.25
CA ALA A 192 -1.78 3.95 -9.08
C ALA A 192 -2.88 4.27 -8.07
N GLY A 193 -2.70 5.33 -7.31
CA GLY A 193 -3.67 5.71 -6.26
C GLY A 193 -3.29 5.20 -4.87
N GLY A 194 -2.00 5.01 -4.60
CA GLY A 194 -1.47 4.97 -3.24
C GLY A 194 -0.96 3.63 -2.77
N GLN A 195 0.33 3.61 -2.43
CA GLN A 195 1.04 2.50 -1.80
C GLN A 195 2.13 3.07 -0.89
N TRP A 196 2.71 2.22 -0.07
CA TRP A 196 3.83 2.55 0.80
C TRP A 196 5.10 1.82 0.34
N GLU A 197 6.24 2.24 0.86
CA GLU A 197 7.53 1.61 0.54
C GLU A 197 7.53 0.11 0.87
N TRP A 198 6.94 -0.29 2.00
CA TRP A 198 6.84 -1.70 2.41
C TRP A 198 5.93 -2.56 1.50
N ASP A 199 4.93 -1.98 0.84
CA ASP A 199 4.10 -2.68 -0.14
C ASP A 199 4.94 -3.13 -1.37
N SER A 200 6.05 -2.43 -1.68
CA SER A 200 6.77 -2.62 -2.95
C SER A 200 8.26 -2.96 -2.82
N ALA A 201 8.93 -2.65 -1.71
CA ALA A 201 10.39 -2.80 -1.58
C ALA A 201 10.86 -4.24 -1.85
N ALA A 202 10.27 -5.23 -1.16
CA ALA A 202 10.64 -6.64 -1.38
C ALA A 202 10.15 -7.17 -2.74
N PRO A 203 8.90 -6.92 -3.17
CA PRO A 203 8.45 -7.27 -4.51
C PRO A 203 9.35 -6.76 -5.64
N VAL A 204 9.78 -5.50 -5.56
CA VAL A 204 10.64 -4.85 -6.55
C VAL A 204 12.07 -5.39 -6.49
N GLY A 205 12.63 -5.59 -5.30
CA GLY A 205 13.95 -6.22 -5.14
C GLY A 205 14.02 -7.61 -5.78
N VAL A 206 12.99 -8.43 -5.55
CA VAL A 206 12.88 -9.76 -6.17
C VAL A 206 12.68 -9.65 -7.69
N ALA A 207 11.77 -8.78 -8.15
CA ALA A 207 11.44 -8.63 -9.57
C ALA A 207 12.62 -8.10 -10.41
N LEU A 208 13.34 -7.08 -9.92
CA LEU A 208 14.53 -6.53 -10.58
C LEU A 208 15.63 -7.59 -10.70
N ALA A 209 15.89 -8.33 -9.62
CA ALA A 209 16.90 -9.39 -9.63
C ALA A 209 16.52 -10.56 -10.55
N ALA A 210 15.22 -10.79 -10.75
CA ALA A 210 14.68 -11.77 -11.70
C ALA A 210 14.69 -11.28 -13.16
N GLY A 211 15.10 -10.03 -13.42
CA GLY A 211 15.23 -9.45 -14.76
C GLY A 211 13.99 -8.73 -15.28
N LEU A 212 12.97 -8.50 -14.45
CA LEU A 212 11.78 -7.71 -14.84
C LEU A 212 12.10 -6.20 -14.91
N HIS A 213 11.19 -5.45 -15.52
CA HIS A 213 11.15 -3.99 -15.43
C HIS A 213 10.41 -3.57 -14.17
N CYS A 214 10.95 -2.60 -13.42
CA CYS A 214 10.27 -2.00 -12.28
C CYS A 214 10.51 -0.48 -12.30
N SER A 215 9.44 0.31 -12.27
CA SER A 215 9.52 1.78 -12.22
C SER A 215 8.27 2.36 -11.56
N ARG A 216 8.27 3.67 -11.35
CA ARG A 216 7.06 4.48 -11.26
C ARG A 216 6.31 4.44 -12.59
N ILE A 217 5.03 4.82 -12.60
CA ILE A 217 4.20 4.77 -13.82
C ILE A 217 4.63 5.82 -14.87
N ASP A 218 5.41 6.82 -14.48
CA ASP A 218 6.07 7.79 -15.35
C ASP A 218 7.42 7.30 -15.91
N GLY A 219 7.85 6.10 -15.53
CA GLY A 219 9.13 5.49 -15.94
C GLY A 219 10.32 5.88 -15.08
N THR A 220 10.17 6.80 -14.11
CA THR A 220 11.25 7.14 -13.18
C THR A 220 11.53 5.97 -12.23
N PRO A 221 12.76 5.80 -11.73
CA PRO A 221 13.05 4.66 -10.88
C PRO A 221 12.49 4.84 -9.47
N LEU A 222 12.04 3.74 -8.88
CA LEU A 222 11.50 3.68 -7.52
C LEU A 222 12.60 4.10 -6.51
N ARG A 223 12.20 4.80 -5.45
CA ARG A 223 13.09 5.29 -4.40
C ARG A 223 12.55 4.82 -3.05
N TYR A 224 13.45 4.45 -2.17
CA TYR A 224 13.17 3.89 -0.86
C TYR A 224 13.97 4.62 0.21
N ASN A 225 13.64 4.37 1.48
CA ASN A 225 14.08 5.09 2.65
C ASN A 225 13.87 6.62 2.51
N GLN A 226 12.75 7.04 1.92
CA GLN A 226 12.43 8.46 1.79
C GLN A 226 11.90 9.01 3.12
N PRO A 227 12.07 10.30 3.43
CA PRO A 227 11.47 10.94 4.61
C PRO A 227 9.96 10.71 4.69
N HIS A 228 9.32 10.59 3.53
CA HIS A 228 7.93 10.24 3.39
C HIS A 228 7.81 8.94 2.60
N PRO A 229 7.58 7.78 3.26
CA PRO A 229 7.67 6.46 2.65
C PRO A 229 6.42 6.08 1.84
N TYR A 230 5.73 7.07 1.28
CA TYR A 230 4.56 6.84 0.43
C TYR A 230 5.01 6.82 -1.03
N LEU A 231 4.62 5.76 -1.72
CA LEU A 231 4.97 5.46 -3.08
C LEU A 231 3.65 5.29 -3.87
N PRO A 232 3.16 6.34 -4.53
CA PRO A 232 1.77 6.39 -5.02
C PRO A 232 1.44 5.39 -6.12
N ASP A 233 2.44 4.92 -6.86
CA ASP A 233 2.23 4.17 -8.08
C ASP A 233 3.47 3.35 -8.45
N LEU A 234 3.25 2.27 -9.19
CA LEU A 234 4.32 1.45 -9.74
C LEU A 234 3.89 0.71 -10.99
N LEU A 235 4.89 0.29 -11.77
CA LEU A 235 4.79 -0.65 -12.87
C LEU A 235 5.84 -1.75 -12.66
N ILE A 236 5.39 -3.00 -12.56
CA ILE A 236 6.25 -4.18 -12.66
C ILE A 236 5.81 -4.98 -13.87
N CYS A 237 6.69 -5.22 -14.85
CA CYS A 237 6.31 -5.97 -16.05
C CYS A 237 7.48 -6.69 -16.71
N ARG A 238 7.17 -7.54 -17.68
CA ARG A 238 8.18 -8.02 -18.64
C ARG A 238 8.85 -6.84 -19.36
N ARG A 239 10.15 -6.92 -19.65
CA ARG A 239 10.94 -5.80 -20.20
C ARG A 239 10.40 -5.30 -21.54
N GLU A 240 10.00 -6.22 -22.40
CA GLU A 240 9.42 -5.98 -23.71
C GLU A 240 8.07 -5.23 -23.67
N LEU A 241 7.38 -5.24 -22.52
CA LEU A 241 6.13 -4.51 -22.32
C LEU A 241 6.32 -3.13 -21.68
N ALA A 242 7.51 -2.82 -21.14
CA ALA A 242 7.74 -1.58 -20.41
C ALA A 242 7.46 -0.34 -21.28
N VAL A 243 8.03 -0.29 -22.48
CA VAL A 243 7.86 0.84 -23.41
C VAL A 243 6.39 1.05 -23.82
N PRO A 244 5.65 0.06 -24.35
CA PRO A 244 4.25 0.28 -24.74
C PRO A 244 3.33 0.58 -23.54
N LEU A 245 3.58 0.00 -22.36
CA LEU A 245 2.79 0.30 -21.16
C LEU A 245 3.05 1.73 -20.67
N LEU A 246 4.30 2.16 -20.54
CA LEU A 246 4.64 3.52 -20.11
C LEU A 246 4.12 4.58 -21.08
N ALA A 247 4.24 4.35 -22.39
CA ALA A 247 3.69 5.26 -23.40
C ALA A 247 2.16 5.36 -23.30
N GLY A 248 1.48 4.22 -23.15
CA GLY A 248 0.02 4.19 -22.95
C GLY A 248 -0.40 4.92 -21.68
N ILE A 249 0.31 4.72 -20.57
CA ILE A 249 0.05 5.41 -19.29
C ILE A 249 0.25 6.92 -19.45
N ALA A 250 1.37 7.35 -20.03
CA ALA A 250 1.68 8.77 -20.19
C ALA A 250 0.58 9.49 -20.96
N GLU A 251 0.08 8.90 -22.05
CA GLU A 251 -1.02 9.49 -22.83
C GLU A 251 -2.35 9.51 -22.07
N LEU A 252 -2.65 8.47 -21.30
CA LEU A 252 -3.91 8.36 -20.55
C LEU A 252 -3.91 9.21 -19.28
N THR A 253 -2.74 9.60 -18.77
CA THR A 253 -2.59 10.37 -17.52
C THR A 253 -2.07 11.80 -17.73
N ALA A 254 -1.75 12.21 -18.97
CA ALA A 254 -1.15 13.52 -19.30
C ALA A 254 -1.91 14.77 -18.78
N ALA A 255 -3.20 14.66 -18.49
CA ALA A 255 -4.00 15.76 -17.94
C ALA A 255 -4.00 15.83 -16.40
N ALA A 256 -3.52 14.81 -15.69
CA ALA A 256 -3.49 14.75 -14.24
C ALA A 256 -2.09 15.12 -13.74
N ALA A 257 -1.97 16.22 -12.97
CA ALA A 257 -0.77 16.46 -12.19
C ALA A 257 -0.57 15.30 -11.21
N GLN A 258 0.63 14.72 -11.18
CA GLN A 258 0.95 13.70 -10.19
C GLN A 258 1.08 14.34 -8.82
N ASP A 259 0.35 13.79 -7.86
CA ASP A 259 0.41 14.24 -6.49
C ASP A 259 1.81 14.02 -5.90
N SER A 260 2.24 14.94 -5.06
CA SER A 260 3.33 14.66 -4.13
C SER A 260 2.91 13.55 -3.14
N PRO A 261 3.86 12.90 -2.46
CA PRO A 261 3.54 11.91 -1.42
C PRO A 261 2.54 12.43 -0.37
N ARG A 262 2.66 13.70 0.05
CA ARG A 262 1.75 14.31 1.04
C ARG A 262 0.37 14.56 0.47
N VAL A 263 0.28 15.09 -0.75
CA VAL A 263 -1.00 15.34 -1.41
C VAL A 263 -1.75 14.02 -1.61
N ALA A 264 -1.03 12.96 -1.98
CA ALA A 264 -1.63 11.65 -2.15
C ALA A 264 -2.11 11.04 -0.82
N MET A 265 -1.40 11.24 0.30
CA MET A 265 -1.90 10.87 1.64
C MET A 265 -3.17 11.64 2.03
N ALA A 266 -3.20 12.95 1.81
CA ALA A 266 -4.39 13.76 2.08
C ALA A 266 -5.57 13.32 1.20
N ARG A 267 -5.31 12.99 -0.08
CA ARG A 267 -6.30 12.42 -0.98
C ARG A 267 -6.82 11.08 -0.49
N GLU A 268 -5.95 10.19 -0.02
CA GLU A 268 -6.36 8.88 0.52
C GLU A 268 -7.28 9.06 1.74
N TYR A 269 -6.96 9.99 2.65
CA TYR A 269 -7.84 10.34 3.75
C TYR A 269 -9.22 10.80 3.25
N ILE A 270 -9.26 11.75 2.31
CA ILE A 270 -10.52 12.31 1.79
C ILE A 270 -11.32 11.24 1.04
N ALA A 271 -10.67 10.37 0.28
CA ALA A 271 -11.33 9.26 -0.41
C ALA A 271 -11.99 8.29 0.59
N SER A 272 -11.34 8.04 1.74
CA SER A 272 -11.88 7.19 2.80
C SER A 272 -13.19 7.72 3.43
N LEU A 273 -13.47 9.03 3.33
CA LEU A 273 -14.73 9.60 3.79
C LEU A 273 -15.95 9.03 3.05
N VAL A 274 -15.78 8.68 1.78
CA VAL A 274 -16.84 8.11 0.92
C VAL A 274 -16.77 6.59 0.91
N SER A 275 -15.56 6.01 0.79
CA SER A 275 -15.40 4.55 0.65
C SER A 275 -15.57 3.80 1.97
N HIS A 276 -15.39 4.48 3.11
CA HIS A 276 -15.27 3.89 4.44
C HIS A 276 -14.15 2.83 4.54
N ASP A 277 -13.18 2.90 3.63
CA ASP A 277 -11.97 2.08 3.64
C ASP A 277 -10.80 2.95 4.07
N ALA A 278 -10.41 2.82 5.34
CA ALA A 278 -9.27 3.54 5.90
C ALA A 278 -7.99 2.67 5.96
N SER A 279 -7.93 1.55 5.22
CA SER A 279 -6.82 0.60 5.26
C SER A 279 -5.46 1.21 4.87
N LYS A 280 -5.46 2.26 4.04
CA LYS A 280 -4.24 2.98 3.66
C LYS A 280 -4.10 4.38 4.28
N VAL A 281 -5.02 4.76 5.17
CA VAL A 281 -4.96 6.04 5.89
C VAL A 281 -4.02 5.89 7.09
N ARG A 282 -2.89 6.60 7.07
CA ARG A 282 -1.90 6.64 8.15
C ARG A 282 -2.09 7.86 9.02
N LEU A 283 -2.54 7.64 10.26
CA LEU A 283 -2.68 8.69 11.27
C LEU A 283 -1.73 8.39 12.41
N ALA A 284 -0.98 9.41 12.83
CA ALA A 284 -0.10 9.27 13.98
C ALA A 284 -0.94 8.90 15.21
N ARG A 285 -0.37 8.15 16.16
CA ARG A 285 -1.09 7.79 17.41
C ARG A 285 -1.65 9.02 18.13
N ARG A 286 -0.91 10.13 18.06
CA ARG A 286 -1.27 11.44 18.62
C ARG A 286 -2.13 12.32 17.72
N CYS A 287 -2.59 11.81 16.57
CA CYS A 287 -3.35 12.59 15.62
C CYS A 287 -4.65 13.10 16.25
N HIS A 288 -4.95 14.36 16.01
CA HIS A 288 -6.19 15.00 16.47
C HIS A 288 -6.95 15.57 15.28
N ARG A 289 -8.29 15.50 15.36
CA ARG A 289 -9.19 16.10 14.38
C ARG A 289 -9.98 17.23 15.01
N TYR A 290 -10.03 18.36 14.31
CA TYR A 290 -10.88 19.49 14.64
C TYR A 290 -11.82 19.79 13.48
N GLU A 291 -13.10 20.03 13.76
CA GLU A 291 -14.11 20.47 12.80
C GLU A 291 -14.74 21.77 13.29
N ASN A 292 -14.61 22.85 12.51
CA ASN A 292 -15.12 24.18 12.87
C ASN A 292 -14.71 24.62 14.30
N GLY A 293 -13.48 24.29 14.69
CA GLY A 293 -12.89 24.61 16.00
C GLY A 293 -13.27 23.66 17.15
N GLN A 294 -14.15 22.68 16.91
CA GLN A 294 -14.48 21.64 17.89
C GLN A 294 -13.62 20.41 17.68
N ARG A 295 -13.10 19.82 18.76
CA ARG A 295 -12.35 18.56 18.69
C ARG A 295 -13.32 17.41 18.44
N THR A 296 -13.09 16.64 17.39
CA THR A 296 -13.97 15.54 16.94
C THR A 296 -13.24 14.20 16.81
N GLY A 297 -11.93 14.16 17.08
CA GLY A 297 -11.16 12.94 17.20
C GLY A 297 -9.93 13.14 18.07
N ASP A 298 -9.70 12.23 19.02
CA ASP A 298 -8.69 12.37 20.07
C ASP A 298 -7.43 11.53 19.81
N SER A 299 -7.48 10.58 18.86
CA SER A 299 -6.32 9.78 18.44
C SER A 299 -6.43 9.29 16.99
N GLY A 300 -5.29 8.90 16.39
CA GLY A 300 -5.27 8.31 15.05
C GLY A 300 -6.10 7.03 14.93
N ASP A 301 -6.03 6.13 15.92
CA ASP A 301 -6.82 4.89 15.93
C ASP A 301 -8.33 5.17 15.99
N GLU A 302 -8.74 6.13 16.82
CA GLU A 302 -10.14 6.55 16.90
C GLU A 302 -10.63 7.14 15.58
N ILE A 303 -9.88 8.10 15.00
CA ILE A 303 -10.26 8.74 13.74
C ILE A 303 -10.39 7.69 12.62
N ARG A 304 -9.43 6.76 12.53
CA ARG A 304 -9.48 5.66 11.56
C ARG A 304 -10.69 4.75 11.78
N GLY A 305 -10.99 4.39 13.02
CA GLY A 305 -12.19 3.60 13.36
C GLY A 305 -13.49 4.33 13.02
N LEU A 306 -13.52 5.66 13.20
CA LEU A 306 -14.64 6.49 12.81
C LEU A 306 -14.79 6.53 11.28
N LEU A 307 -13.73 6.69 10.49
CA LEU A 307 -13.82 6.66 9.01
C LEU A 307 -14.49 5.38 8.49
N GLU A 308 -14.22 4.25 9.14
CA GLU A 308 -14.71 2.93 8.73
C GLU A 308 -16.12 2.62 9.23
N THR A 309 -16.49 3.08 10.43
CA THR A 309 -17.73 2.63 11.11
C THR A 309 -18.59 3.75 11.68
N GLY A 310 -18.06 4.97 11.75
CA GLY A 310 -18.69 6.15 12.32
C GLY A 310 -19.94 6.56 11.57
N GLY A 311 -21.04 6.70 12.32
CA GLY A 311 -22.34 7.07 11.75
C GLY A 311 -22.36 8.44 11.08
N GLN A 312 -21.44 9.33 11.44
CA GLN A 312 -21.33 10.67 10.86
C GLN A 312 -20.83 10.68 9.42
N TYR A 313 -20.03 9.70 9.00
CA TYR A 313 -19.50 9.64 7.63
C TYR A 313 -20.41 8.85 6.69
N ARG A 314 -21.22 7.91 7.20
CA ARG A 314 -22.11 7.07 6.39
C ARG A 314 -22.99 7.80 5.37
N PRO A 315 -23.53 9.01 5.64
CA PRO A 315 -24.37 9.71 4.67
C PRO A 315 -23.56 10.41 3.57
N ILE A 316 -22.23 10.46 3.66
CA ILE A 316 -21.38 11.05 2.63
C ILE A 316 -21.46 10.19 1.37
N SER A 317 -21.90 10.80 0.28
CA SER A 317 -22.14 10.11 -0.99
C SER A 317 -21.14 10.46 -2.08
N ALA A 318 -20.53 11.66 -2.03
CA ALA A 318 -19.50 12.05 -2.99
C ALA A 318 -18.58 13.16 -2.47
N VAL A 319 -17.36 13.18 -3.03
CA VAL A 319 -16.42 14.30 -2.97
C VAL A 319 -16.22 14.81 -4.40
N ARG A 320 -16.37 16.13 -4.61
CA ARG A 320 -16.25 16.79 -5.92
C ARG A 320 -15.33 17.99 -5.85
N ASP A 321 -14.85 18.43 -7.01
CA ASP A 321 -14.02 19.64 -7.18
C ASP A 321 -12.80 19.69 -6.25
N LEU A 322 -12.21 18.53 -5.99
CA LEU A 322 -11.10 18.37 -5.05
C LEU A 322 -9.82 18.99 -5.60
N GLN A 323 -9.31 19.99 -4.88
CA GLN A 323 -8.09 20.71 -5.19
C GLN A 323 -7.15 20.70 -4.00
N PHE A 324 -5.84 20.69 -4.27
CA PHE A 324 -4.80 20.69 -3.25
C PHE A 324 -3.86 21.88 -3.37
N ARG A 325 -3.33 22.32 -2.22
CA ARG A 325 -2.15 23.16 -2.10
C ARG A 325 -1.24 22.58 -1.05
N GLU A 326 0.05 22.51 -1.34
CA GLU A 326 1.08 22.01 -0.42
C GLU A 326 2.08 23.14 -0.12
N TRP A 327 2.50 23.25 1.15
CA TRP A 327 3.66 24.04 1.55
C TRP A 327 4.34 23.39 2.75
N GLY A 328 5.66 23.19 2.68
CA GLY A 328 6.40 22.56 3.77
C GLY A 328 5.85 21.16 4.11
N SER A 329 5.36 21.01 5.35
CA SER A 329 4.72 19.77 5.85
C SER A 329 3.19 19.80 5.76
N ASP A 330 2.58 20.88 5.27
CA ASP A 330 1.15 21.07 5.30
C ASP A 330 0.53 20.85 3.91
N VAL A 331 -0.63 20.19 3.91
CA VAL A 331 -1.50 20.08 2.73
C VAL A 331 -2.86 20.67 3.06
N VAL A 332 -3.37 21.52 2.18
CA VAL A 332 -4.76 21.98 2.23
C VAL A 332 -5.52 21.44 1.04
N ALA A 333 -6.59 20.71 1.35
CA ALA A 333 -7.59 20.28 0.39
C ALA A 333 -8.79 21.21 0.43
N ARG A 334 -9.34 21.53 -0.73
CA ARG A 334 -10.65 22.19 -0.87
C ARG A 334 -11.52 21.35 -1.78
N PHE A 335 -12.73 21.06 -1.33
CA PHE A 335 -13.66 20.21 -2.07
C PHE A 335 -15.11 20.47 -1.68
N LEU A 336 -16.01 19.96 -2.50
CA LEU A 336 -17.43 19.87 -2.18
C LEU A 336 -17.72 18.46 -1.66
N LEU A 337 -18.46 18.38 -0.55
CA LEU A 337 -18.88 17.14 0.07
C LEU A 337 -20.40 17.03 -0.05
N ASP A 338 -20.86 15.98 -0.74
CA ASP A 338 -22.28 15.67 -0.88
C ASP A 338 -22.69 14.68 0.22
N ILE A 339 -23.78 15.00 0.91
CA ILE A 339 -24.35 14.24 2.02
C ILE A 339 -25.78 13.87 1.63
N THR A 340 -26.04 12.59 1.40
CA THR A 340 -27.34 12.10 0.94
C THR A 340 -28.08 11.39 2.07
N ALA A 341 -29.29 11.88 2.37
CA ALA A 341 -30.21 11.27 3.33
C ALA A 341 -31.57 11.07 2.66
N GLY A 342 -31.93 9.81 2.38
CA GLY A 342 -33.17 9.49 1.68
C GLY A 342 -33.14 9.97 0.23
N ARG A 343 -33.99 10.94 -0.12
CA ARG A 343 -34.05 11.54 -1.47
C ARG A 343 -33.35 12.89 -1.57
N ASP A 344 -32.93 13.45 -0.45
CA ASP A 344 -32.35 14.78 -0.37
C ASP A 344 -30.82 14.68 -0.33
N THR A 345 -30.16 15.58 -1.05
CA THR A 345 -28.69 15.72 -1.01
C THR A 345 -28.35 17.14 -0.59
N LEU A 346 -27.56 17.25 0.47
CA LEU A 346 -26.97 18.50 0.95
C LEU A 346 -25.52 18.55 0.49
N THR A 347 -25.10 19.67 -0.08
CA THR A 347 -23.70 19.92 -0.41
C THR A 347 -23.11 20.93 0.58
N VAL A 348 -21.90 20.66 1.06
CA VAL A 348 -21.10 21.60 1.86
C VAL A 348 -19.74 21.82 1.22
N ALA A 349 -19.19 23.02 1.39
CA ALA A 349 -17.82 23.31 1.03
C ALA A 349 -16.91 22.96 2.21
N VAL A 350 -15.85 22.20 1.95
CA VAL A 350 -14.89 21.78 2.97
C VAL A 350 -13.51 22.30 2.61
N THR A 351 -12.86 22.97 3.56
CA THR A 351 -11.41 23.22 3.55
C THR A 351 -10.77 22.38 4.63
N GLU A 352 -9.96 21.41 4.24
CA GLU A 352 -9.31 20.48 5.16
C GLU A 352 -7.80 20.68 5.14
N HIS A 353 -7.26 20.95 6.32
CA HIS A 353 -5.83 21.15 6.57
C HIS A 353 -5.25 19.88 7.19
N PHE A 354 -4.18 19.38 6.59
CA PHE A 354 -3.43 18.21 7.04
C PHE A 354 -2.01 18.64 7.40
N SER A 355 -1.57 18.32 8.61
CA SER A 355 -0.14 18.40 8.99
C SER A 355 0.49 17.02 8.78
N ILE A 356 1.41 16.90 7.82
CA ILE A 356 2.04 15.65 7.38
C ILE A 356 3.57 15.81 7.39
N PRO A 357 4.23 15.78 8.56
CA PRO A 357 5.68 15.99 8.64
C PRO A 357 6.50 14.82 8.08
N GLY A 358 5.95 13.60 8.08
CA GLY A 358 6.63 12.37 7.66
C GLY A 358 5.65 11.32 7.13
N ALA A 359 5.72 10.09 7.63
CA ALA A 359 4.91 8.95 7.19
C ALA A 359 3.46 8.91 7.70
N GLU A 360 3.10 9.83 8.59
CA GLU A 360 1.80 9.83 9.26
C GLU A 360 1.19 11.25 9.25
N ILE A 361 -0.14 11.33 9.18
CA ILE A 361 -0.88 12.58 9.40
C ILE A 361 -0.90 12.84 10.91
N ASP A 362 -0.33 13.97 11.31
CA ASP A 362 -0.17 14.38 12.72
C ASP A 362 -1.37 15.19 13.24
N ALA A 363 -2.07 15.90 12.36
CA ALA A 363 -3.27 16.65 12.71
C ALA A 363 -4.14 16.93 11.49
N ILE A 364 -5.46 17.02 11.74
CA ILE A 364 -6.46 17.34 10.72
C ILE A 364 -7.34 18.46 11.25
N THR A 365 -7.51 19.53 10.48
CA THR A 365 -8.46 20.61 10.79
C THR A 365 -9.35 20.85 9.60
N ALA A 366 -10.64 20.61 9.75
CA ALA A 366 -11.65 20.87 8.73
C ALA A 366 -12.46 22.12 9.08
N VAL A 367 -12.63 22.98 8.08
CA VAL A 367 -13.60 24.07 8.07
C VAL A 367 -14.70 23.67 7.11
N ILE A 368 -15.92 23.57 7.61
CA ILE A 368 -17.10 23.11 6.86
C ILE A 368 -18.09 24.26 6.78
N GLU A 369 -18.38 24.69 5.57
CA GLU A 369 -19.22 25.84 5.27
C GLU A 369 -20.42 25.41 4.41
N PRO A 370 -21.60 26.02 4.59
CA PRO A 370 -22.72 25.80 3.69
C PRO A 370 -22.34 26.12 2.24
N HIS A 371 -22.65 25.23 1.31
CA HIS A 371 -22.55 25.54 -0.11
C HIS A 371 -23.92 25.99 -0.62
N PRO A 372 -24.05 27.19 -1.19
CA PRO A 372 -25.32 27.72 -1.68
C PRO A 372 -25.86 26.99 -2.92
#